data_AF-A0A7S3BMV8-F1
#
_entry.id   AF-A0A7S3BMV8-F1
#
_cell.length_a   1.000
_cell.length_b   1.000
_cell.length_c   1.000
_cell.angle_alpha   90.00
_cell.angle_beta   90.00
_cell.angle_gamma   90.00
#
_symmetry.space_group_name_H-M   'P 1'
#
loop_
_entity.id
_entity.type
_entity.pdbx_description
1 polymer ?
#
loop_
_entity_poly.entity_id
_entity_poly.type
_entity_poly.pdbx_seq_one_letter_code
_entity_poly.pdbx_strand_id
1 'polypeptide(L)'
;LIGSCAGLVPASSSNTALPSTRLAKKHPKSVSMMSPLATSTAVFAGANLLGFGISISTGWHYHLDLIGTGVFTISALLLRGTSRVQQLSAAAVSIWATKLASFLFFRALQVKRDARLETVLSSGSGAAGFWLLSFLWAFVVSLPHTLVAGGAAPAPPR
;
A
#
# COMPACT_ATOMS: atom_id res chain seq x y z
N LEU A 1 77.48 -21.94 21.87
CA LEU A 1 78.47 -21.95 20.75
C LEU A 1 78.00 -22.98 19.73
N ILE A 2 77.75 -22.53 18.49
CA ILE A 2 77.58 -23.31 17.25
C ILE A 2 76.24 -24.09 17.16
N GLY A 3 75.38 -23.99 16.14
CA GLY A 3 75.39 -23.25 14.88
C GLY A 3 74.15 -23.65 14.05
N SER A 4 73.59 -22.66 13.34
CA SER A 4 72.92 -22.68 12.02
C SER A 4 72.46 -24.01 11.39
N CYS A 5 71.21 -24.07 10.93
CA CYS A 5 70.91 -24.43 9.53
C CYS A 5 69.44 -24.14 9.16
N ALA A 6 69.25 -23.77 7.89
CA ALA A 6 68.08 -23.20 7.26
C ALA A 6 67.02 -24.23 6.78
N GLY A 7 65.83 -23.73 6.45
CA GLY A 7 64.78 -24.41 5.66
C GLY A 7 63.42 -23.72 5.83
N LEU A 8 63.08 -22.66 5.08
CA LEU A 8 62.34 -22.67 3.80
C LEU A 8 61.18 -23.67 3.73
N VAL A 9 59.93 -23.21 3.91
CA VAL A 9 58.75 -23.45 3.03
C VAL A 9 57.63 -22.44 3.42
N PRO A 10 57.19 -21.54 2.53
CA PRO A 10 55.90 -20.86 2.68
C PRO A 10 54.78 -21.75 2.12
N ALA A 11 53.76 -22.04 2.93
CA ALA A 11 52.54 -22.70 2.47
C ALA A 11 51.76 -21.73 1.56
N SER A 12 51.96 -21.86 0.25
CA SER A 12 51.16 -21.23 -0.79
C SER A 12 49.76 -21.84 -0.77
N SER A 13 48.80 -21.14 -0.16
CA SER A 13 47.39 -21.49 -0.23
C SER A 13 46.82 -20.95 -1.53
N SER A 14 46.75 -21.82 -2.53
CA SER A 14 46.08 -21.58 -3.80
C SER A 14 44.58 -21.47 -3.57
N ASN A 15 44.07 -20.24 -3.45
CA ASN A 15 42.64 -19.95 -3.55
C ASN A 15 42.19 -20.16 -5.00
N THR A 16 41.52 -21.28 -5.23
CA THR A 16 40.77 -21.61 -6.44
C THR A 16 39.63 -20.61 -6.59
N ALA A 17 39.86 -19.57 -7.39
CA ALA A 17 38.83 -18.61 -7.78
C ALA A 17 37.80 -19.29 -8.68
N LEU A 18 36.63 -19.62 -8.13
CA LEU A 18 35.43 -19.93 -8.90
C LEU A 18 34.92 -18.64 -9.58
N PRO A 19 34.69 -18.62 -10.90
CA PRO A 19 34.09 -17.48 -11.56
C PRO A 19 32.62 -17.38 -11.15
N SER A 20 32.33 -16.46 -10.23
CA SER A 20 30.97 -16.06 -9.89
C SER A 20 30.36 -15.38 -11.13
N THR A 21 29.61 -16.14 -11.92
CA THR A 21 28.69 -15.63 -12.91
C THR A 21 27.64 -14.80 -12.18
N ARG A 22 27.94 -13.50 -12.03
CA ARG A 22 26.98 -12.47 -11.63
C ARG A 22 25.92 -12.40 -12.73
N LEU A 23 24.91 -13.25 -12.60
CA LEU A 23 23.62 -13.07 -13.24
C LEU A 23 23.12 -11.70 -12.81
N ALA A 24 23.20 -10.74 -13.74
CA ALA A 24 22.63 -9.42 -13.62
C ALA A 24 21.13 -9.58 -13.39
N LYS A 25 20.74 -9.61 -12.11
CA LYS A 25 19.35 -9.64 -11.68
C LYS A 25 18.77 -8.30 -12.11
N LYS A 26 18.03 -8.32 -13.21
CA LYS A 26 17.27 -7.20 -13.76
C LYS A 26 16.41 -6.63 -12.64
N HIS A 27 16.83 -5.50 -12.07
CA HIS A 27 16.06 -4.81 -11.04
C HIS A 27 14.69 -4.47 -11.65
N PRO A 28 13.58 -5.00 -11.11
CA PRO A 28 12.27 -4.53 -11.51
C PRO A 28 12.23 -3.04 -11.21
N LYS A 29 11.75 -2.27 -12.20
CA LYS A 29 11.67 -0.80 -12.18
C LYS A 29 11.28 -0.34 -10.78
N SER A 30 12.15 0.47 -10.17
CA SER A 30 11.88 1.15 -8.91
C SER A 30 10.58 1.92 -9.09
N VAL A 31 9.49 1.35 -8.59
CA VAL A 31 8.27 2.11 -8.30
C VAL A 31 8.74 3.15 -7.31
N SER A 32 8.69 4.41 -7.74
CA SER A 32 9.11 5.60 -6.99
C SER A 32 8.93 5.39 -5.48
N MET A 33 10.01 5.52 -4.70
CA MET A 33 9.98 5.47 -3.24
C MET A 33 9.20 6.69 -2.70
N MET A 34 7.90 6.72 -2.94
CA MET A 34 7.02 7.68 -2.32
C MET A 34 6.91 7.29 -0.85
N SER A 35 6.93 8.29 0.05
CA SER A 35 6.64 8.05 1.45
C SER A 35 5.30 7.31 1.57
N PRO A 36 5.10 6.41 2.55
CA PRO A 36 3.84 5.68 2.71
C PRO A 36 2.62 6.60 2.72
N LEU A 37 2.78 7.81 3.24
CA LEU A 37 1.78 8.88 3.20
C LEU A 37 1.45 9.35 1.79
N ALA A 38 2.46 9.60 0.96
CA ALA A 38 2.23 10.05 -0.41
C ALA A 38 1.63 8.91 -1.27
N THR A 39 2.02 7.66 -1.04
CA THR A 39 1.40 6.48 -1.69
C THR A 39 -0.08 6.36 -1.32
N SER A 40 -0.41 6.39 -0.02
CA SER A 40 -1.81 6.27 0.43
C SER A 40 -2.66 7.44 -0.06
N THR A 41 -2.12 8.66 0.00
CA THR A 41 -2.79 9.87 -0.53
C THR A 41 -3.08 9.75 -2.03
N ALA A 42 -2.12 9.29 -2.83
CA ALA A 42 -2.32 9.09 -4.27
C ALA A 42 -3.39 8.04 -4.56
N VAL A 43 -3.43 6.95 -3.78
CA VAL A 43 -4.43 5.89 -3.91
C VAL A 43 -5.83 6.42 -3.58
N PHE A 44 -5.98 7.17 -2.48
CA PHE A 44 -7.26 7.78 -2.12
C PHE A 44 -7.70 8.83 -3.14
N ALA A 45 -6.79 9.68 -3.61
CA ALA A 45 -7.10 10.69 -4.62
C ALA A 45 -7.56 10.03 -5.93
N GLY A 46 -6.84 9.01 -6.39
CA GLY A 46 -7.21 8.25 -7.59
C GLY A 46 -8.57 7.58 -7.45
N ALA A 47 -8.85 6.91 -6.32
CA ALA A 47 -10.13 6.27 -6.08
C ALA A 47 -11.30 7.27 -6.01
N ASN A 48 -11.10 8.43 -5.37
CA ASN A 48 -12.11 9.48 -5.28
C ASN A 48 -12.34 10.16 -6.63
N LEU A 49 -11.31 10.36 -7.45
CA LEU A 49 -11.45 10.87 -8.82
C LEU A 49 -12.20 9.89 -9.72
N LEU A 50 -11.88 8.58 -9.63
CA LEU A 50 -12.60 7.54 -10.35
C LEU A 50 -14.07 7.53 -9.95
N GLY A 51 -14.33 7.55 -8.65
CA GLY A 51 -15.69 7.58 -8.12
C GLY A 51 -16.48 8.84 -8.53
N PHE A 52 -15.83 10.01 -8.52
CA PHE A 52 -16.41 11.25 -9.03
C PHE A 52 -16.75 11.14 -10.52
N GLY A 53 -15.83 10.61 -11.33
CA GLY A 53 -16.03 10.37 -12.76
C GLY A 53 -17.21 9.44 -13.04
N ILE A 54 -17.37 8.37 -12.25
CA ILE A 54 -18.51 7.46 -12.40
C ILE A 54 -19.81 8.13 -11.94
N SER A 55 -19.76 8.94 -10.87
CA SER A 55 -20.92 9.66 -10.35
C SER A 55 -21.54 10.61 -11.38
N ILE A 56 -20.69 11.36 -12.11
CA ILE A 56 -21.15 12.25 -13.18
C ILE A 56 -21.62 11.50 -14.44
N SER A 57 -21.16 10.27 -14.65
CA SER A 57 -21.40 9.51 -15.89
C SER A 57 -22.60 8.57 -15.82
N THR A 58 -22.87 7.97 -14.65
CA THR A 58 -23.77 6.81 -14.56
C THR A 58 -24.99 7.07 -13.68
N GLY A 59 -24.89 7.84 -12.59
CA GLY A 59 -26.02 8.06 -11.66
C GLY A 59 -26.46 6.81 -10.88
N TRP A 60 -25.75 5.68 -11.00
CA TRP A 60 -25.99 4.45 -10.24
C TRP A 60 -25.13 4.45 -8.98
N HIS A 61 -25.69 4.62 -7.79
CA HIS A 61 -24.88 4.89 -6.58
C HIS A 61 -24.39 3.65 -5.81
N TYR A 62 -24.57 2.44 -6.34
CA TYR A 62 -24.19 1.19 -5.64
C TYR A 62 -22.69 1.02 -5.43
N HIS A 63 -21.88 1.58 -6.34
CA HIS A 63 -20.42 1.42 -6.30
C HIS A 63 -19.76 2.38 -5.29
N LEU A 64 -20.48 3.36 -4.74
CA LEU A 64 -19.93 4.32 -3.78
C LEU A 64 -19.44 3.63 -2.52
N ASP A 65 -20.27 2.74 -1.96
CA ASP A 65 -19.98 2.01 -0.74
C ASP A 65 -18.78 1.06 -0.92
N LEU A 66 -18.70 0.42 -2.09
CA LEU A 66 -17.63 -0.53 -2.43
C LEU A 66 -16.31 0.17 -2.72
N ILE A 67 -16.31 1.25 -3.51
CA ILE A 67 -15.11 2.02 -3.84
C ILE A 67 -14.61 2.78 -2.60
N GLY A 68 -15.52 3.38 -1.84
CA GLY A 68 -15.19 4.20 -0.67
C GLY A 68 -14.52 3.42 0.46
N THR A 69 -14.89 2.15 0.66
CA THR A 69 -14.27 1.30 1.68
C THR A 69 -13.23 0.34 1.12
N GLY A 70 -13.38 -0.13 -0.12
CA GLY A 70 -12.43 -1.04 -0.78
C GLY A 70 -11.05 -0.41 -1.03
N VAL A 71 -10.98 0.92 -1.17
CA VAL A 71 -9.70 1.65 -1.31
C VAL A 71 -8.77 1.46 -0.10
N PHE A 72 -9.32 1.25 1.10
CA PHE A 72 -8.50 0.97 2.29
C PHE A 72 -7.79 -0.38 2.20
N THR A 73 -8.45 -1.40 1.64
CA THR A 73 -7.83 -2.71 1.40
C THR A 73 -6.66 -2.57 0.42
N ILE A 74 -6.86 -1.85 -0.68
CA ILE A 74 -5.80 -1.61 -1.68
C ILE A 74 -4.64 -0.84 -1.05
N SER A 75 -4.92 0.25 -0.34
CA SER A 75 -3.91 1.06 0.35
C SER A 75 -3.12 0.22 1.36
N ALA A 76 -3.79 -0.60 2.18
CA ALA A 76 -3.15 -1.45 3.17
C ALA A 76 -2.24 -2.52 2.56
N LEU A 77 -2.63 -3.11 1.43
CA LEU A 77 -1.81 -4.08 0.71
C LEU A 77 -0.59 -3.44 0.05
N LEU A 78 -0.72 -2.20 -0.46
CA LEU A 78 0.39 -1.44 -1.05
C LEU A 78 1.39 -0.95 -0.01
N LEU A 79 0.92 -0.62 1.19
CA LEU A 79 1.75 -0.19 2.32
C LEU A 79 2.30 -1.36 3.16
N ARG A 80 2.05 -2.61 2.74
CA ARG A 80 2.49 -3.81 3.46
C ARG A 80 4.02 -3.89 3.48
N GLY A 81 4.61 -3.62 4.63
CA GLY A 81 6.05 -3.80 4.84
C GLY A 81 6.45 -5.21 5.31
N THR A 82 7.72 -5.38 5.66
CA THR A 82 8.33 -6.67 5.99
C THR A 82 8.20 -7.06 7.46
N SER A 83 7.99 -6.09 8.36
CA SER A 83 7.87 -6.38 9.79
C SER A 83 6.55 -7.08 10.11
N ARG A 84 6.55 -7.97 11.13
CA ARG A 84 5.33 -8.67 11.59
C ARG A 84 4.20 -7.70 11.96
N VAL A 85 4.54 -6.57 12.58
CA VAL A 85 3.57 -5.54 12.99
C VAL A 85 2.91 -4.89 11.78
N GLN A 86 3.67 -4.58 10.73
CA GLN A 86 3.12 -4.02 9.49
C GLN A 86 2.23 -5.02 8.74
N GLN A 87 2.63 -6.29 8.69
CA GLN A 87 1.82 -7.33 8.06
C GLN A 87 0.49 -7.55 8.81
N LEU A 88 0.54 -7.61 10.15
CA LEU A 88 -0.67 -7.73 10.97
C LEU A 88 -1.58 -6.51 10.83
N SER A 89 -1.01 -5.30 10.82
CA SER A 89 -1.77 -4.07 10.61
C SER A 89 -2.44 -4.06 9.22
N ALA A 90 -1.71 -4.41 8.16
CA ALA A 90 -2.25 -4.48 6.81
C ALA A 90 -3.37 -5.53 6.69
N ALA A 91 -3.21 -6.70 7.32
CA ALA A 91 -4.23 -7.74 7.35
C ALA A 91 -5.48 -7.30 8.13
N ALA A 92 -5.31 -6.71 9.31
CA ALA A 92 -6.41 -6.22 10.13
C ALA A 92 -7.24 -5.15 9.39
N VAL A 93 -6.57 -4.17 8.76
CA VAL A 93 -7.23 -3.12 7.97
C VAL A 93 -7.92 -3.72 6.74
N SER A 94 -7.27 -4.65 6.04
CA SER A 94 -7.85 -5.30 4.85
C SER A 94 -9.10 -6.12 5.19
N ILE A 95 -9.07 -6.89 6.28
CA ILE A 95 -10.22 -7.69 6.74
C ILE A 95 -11.35 -6.77 7.18
N TRP A 96 -11.05 -5.75 7.99
CA TRP A 96 -12.03 -4.77 8.45
C TRP A 96 -12.69 -4.05 7.27
N ALA A 97 -11.89 -3.51 6.35
CA ALA A 97 -12.36 -2.77 5.19
C ALA A 97 -13.22 -3.66 4.28
N THR A 98 -12.78 -4.89 4.00
CA THR A 98 -13.54 -5.83 3.18
C THR A 98 -14.86 -6.22 3.84
N LYS A 99 -14.87 -6.46 5.17
CA LYS A 99 -16.11 -6.77 5.90
C LYS A 99 -17.09 -5.60 5.84
N LEU A 100 -16.59 -4.37 6.03
CA LEU A 100 -17.41 -3.17 5.97
C LEU A 100 -17.95 -2.93 4.55
N ALA A 101 -17.09 -3.07 3.54
CA ALA A 101 -17.45 -2.95 2.13
C ALA A 101 -18.56 -3.92 1.73
N SER A 102 -18.39 -5.20 2.06
CA SER A 102 -19.39 -6.23 1.77
C SER A 102 -20.72 -5.97 2.49
N PHE A 103 -20.69 -5.53 3.74
CA PHE A 103 -21.90 -5.19 4.50
C PHE A 103 -22.64 -3.99 3.89
N LEU A 104 -21.92 -2.90 3.59
CA LEU A 104 -22.51 -1.70 2.99
C LEU A 104 -23.04 -1.98 1.58
N PHE A 105 -22.29 -2.74 0.78
CA PHE A 105 -22.72 -3.16 -0.55
C PHE A 105 -23.98 -4.04 -0.49
N PHE A 106 -24.02 -5.03 0.41
CA PHE A 106 -25.22 -5.85 0.61
C PHE A 106 -26.43 -5.00 1.01
N ARG A 107 -26.24 -4.02 1.90
CA ARG A 107 -27.28 -3.06 2.28
C ARG A 107 -27.74 -2.22 1.08
N ALA A 108 -26.81 -1.74 0.26
CA ALA A 108 -27.13 -0.97 -0.93
C ALA A 108 -27.95 -1.79 -1.95
N LEU A 109 -27.63 -3.09 -2.12
CA LEU A 109 -28.41 -4.01 -2.96
C LEU A 109 -29.84 -4.20 -2.45
N GLN A 110 -30.05 -4.22 -1.13
CA GLN A 110 -31.38 -4.37 -0.54
C GLN A 110 -32.21 -3.08 -0.63
N VAL A 111 -31.61 -1.93 -0.32
CA VAL A 111 -32.29 -0.63 -0.32
C VAL A 111 -32.57 -0.14 -1.74
N LYS A 112 -31.78 -0.59 -2.74
CA LYS A 112 -31.87 -0.26 -4.18
C LYS A 112 -31.66 1.21 -4.53
N ARG A 113 -32.40 2.13 -3.90
CA ARG A 113 -32.24 3.57 -4.11
C ARG A 113 -32.38 4.32 -2.81
N ASP A 114 -31.36 5.12 -2.50
CA ASP A 114 -31.42 6.10 -1.43
C ASP A 114 -31.65 7.49 -2.05
N ALA A 115 -32.86 8.02 -1.88
CA ALA A 115 -33.27 9.31 -2.45
C ALA A 115 -32.40 10.48 -1.97
N ARG A 116 -31.74 10.37 -0.81
CA ARG A 116 -30.83 11.41 -0.30
C ARG A 116 -29.52 11.45 -1.07
N LEU A 117 -28.99 10.29 -1.43
CA LEU A 117 -27.77 10.20 -2.24
C LEU A 117 -28.05 10.71 -3.66
N GLU A 118 -29.21 10.40 -4.23
CA GLU A 118 -29.59 10.92 -5.54
C GLU A 118 -29.69 12.45 -5.56
N THR A 119 -30.31 13.05 -4.55
CA THR A 119 -30.41 14.51 -4.47
C THR A 119 -29.04 15.18 -4.33
N VAL A 120 -28.15 14.64 -3.48
CA VAL A 120 -26.80 15.20 -3.30
C VAL A 120 -25.92 15.01 -4.53
N LEU A 121 -25.97 13.84 -5.19
CA LEU A 121 -25.12 13.52 -6.33
C LEU A 121 -25.69 14.01 -7.68
N SER A 122 -26.97 14.40 -7.74
CA SER A 122 -27.59 14.96 -8.96
C SER A 122 -26.99 16.32 -9.36
N SER A 123 -26.43 17.06 -8.41
CA SER A 123 -25.79 18.36 -8.64
C SER A 123 -24.27 18.18 -8.69
N GLY A 124 -23.62 18.72 -9.72
CA GLY A 124 -22.15 18.60 -9.86
C GLY A 124 -21.36 19.15 -8.66
N SER A 125 -21.85 20.22 -8.02
CA SER A 125 -21.28 20.77 -6.78
C SER A 125 -21.49 19.87 -5.57
N GLY A 126 -22.65 19.22 -5.46
CA GLY A 126 -22.96 18.26 -4.39
C GLY A 126 -22.13 16.98 -4.51
N ALA A 127 -21.97 16.47 -5.74
CA ALA A 127 -21.06 15.36 -6.02
C ALA A 127 -19.61 15.73 -5.67
N ALA A 128 -19.10 16.89 -6.11
CA ALA A 128 -17.75 17.33 -5.78
C ALA A 128 -17.53 17.45 -4.26
N GLY A 129 -18.48 18.04 -3.53
CA GLY A 129 -18.41 18.13 -2.06
C GLY A 129 -18.42 16.77 -1.37
N PHE A 130 -19.28 15.85 -1.83
CA PHE A 130 -19.32 14.48 -1.34
C PHE A 130 -17.96 13.78 -1.49
N TRP A 131 -17.38 13.81 -2.70
CA TRP A 131 -16.11 13.16 -2.98
C TRP A 131 -14.91 13.81 -2.28
N LEU A 132 -14.91 15.13 -2.08
CA LEU A 132 -13.89 15.80 -1.28
C LEU A 132 -13.96 15.38 0.20
N LEU A 133 -15.17 15.31 0.76
CA LEU A 133 -15.36 14.85 2.14
C LEU A 133 -14.99 13.37 2.29
N SER A 134 -15.35 12.53 1.31
CA SER A 134 -14.94 11.12 1.26
C SER A 134 -13.42 10.98 1.21
N PHE A 135 -12.73 11.78 0.40
CA PHE A 135 -11.27 11.80 0.34
C PHE A 135 -10.65 12.21 1.68
N LEU A 136 -11.12 13.33 2.26
CA LEU A 136 -10.59 13.84 3.53
C LEU A 136 -10.81 12.84 4.66
N TRP A 137 -12.00 12.23 4.71
CA TRP A 137 -12.31 11.18 5.66
C TRP A 137 -11.38 9.97 5.49
N ALA A 138 -11.17 9.51 4.26
CA ALA A 138 -10.29 8.39 3.98
C ALA A 138 -8.84 8.69 4.39
N PHE A 139 -8.36 9.89 4.10
CA PHE A 139 -7.06 10.36 4.53
C PHE A 139 -6.91 10.30 6.04
N VAL A 140 -7.83 10.91 6.81
CA VAL A 140 -7.79 10.94 8.28
C VAL A 140 -7.83 9.53 8.89
N VAL A 141 -8.75 8.68 8.43
CA VAL A 141 -8.90 7.30 8.94
C VAL A 141 -7.67 6.44 8.62
N SER A 142 -6.97 6.73 7.52
CA SER A 142 -5.78 5.99 7.10
C SER A 142 -4.49 6.35 7.86
N LEU A 143 -4.46 7.47 8.59
CA LEU A 143 -3.24 7.95 9.24
C LEU A 143 -2.62 6.93 10.21
N PRO A 144 -3.37 6.27 11.11
CA PRO A 144 -2.78 5.32 12.05
C PRO A 144 -2.04 4.17 11.34
N HIS A 145 -2.63 3.65 10.26
CA HIS A 145 -2.02 2.59 9.46
C HIS A 145 -0.80 3.09 8.67
N THR A 146 -0.92 4.28 8.10
CA THR A 146 0.15 4.93 7.32
C THR A 146 1.38 5.25 8.19
N LEU A 147 1.17 5.66 9.45
CA LEU A 147 2.24 5.90 10.41
C LEU A 147 2.99 4.61 10.77
N VAL A 148 2.28 3.50 10.98
CA VAL A 148 2.89 2.18 11.23
C VAL A 148 3.68 1.69 10.00
N ALA A 149 3.19 1.97 8.80
CA ALA A 149 3.92 1.67 7.56
C ALA A 149 5.19 2.51 7.40
N GLY A 150 5.17 3.79 7.80
CA GLY A 150 6.33 4.69 7.75
C GLY A 150 7.36 4.50 8.86
N GLY A 151 6.97 3.94 10.01
CA GLY A 151 7.81 3.85 11.21
C GLY A 151 8.86 2.73 11.23
N ALA A 152 8.84 1.77 10.31
CA ALA A 152 9.84 0.69 10.31
C ALA A 152 11.06 1.06 9.46
N ALA A 153 11.96 1.86 10.01
CA ALA A 153 13.33 1.91 9.52
C ALA A 153 14.02 0.55 9.79
N PRO A 154 14.71 -0.05 8.80
CA PRO A 154 15.47 -1.27 9.04
C PRO A 154 16.62 -0.96 10.01
N ALA A 155 16.69 -1.67 11.14
CA ALA A 155 17.88 -1.68 11.98
C ALA A 155 19.06 -2.24 11.15
N PRO A 156 20.25 -1.63 11.19
CA PRO A 156 21.40 -2.14 10.45
C PRO A 156 21.77 -3.55 10.93
N PRO A 157 22.21 -4.44 10.03
CA PRO A 157 22.72 -5.75 10.42
C PRO A 157 23.94 -5.57 11.34
N ARG A 158 23.93 -6.26 12.50
CA ARG A 158 25.12 -6.44 13.35
C ARG A 158 25.93 -7.63 12.86
#